data_AF-V4J634-F1
#
_entry.id   AF-V4J634-F1
#
_cell.length_a   1.000
_cell.length_b   1.000
_cell.length_c   1.000
_cell.angle_alpha   90.00
_cell.angle_beta   90.00
_cell.angle_gamma   90.00
#
_symmetry.space_group_name_H-M   'P 1'
#
loop_
_entity.id
_entity.type
_entity.pdbx_description
1 polymer ?
#
loop_
_entity_poly.entity_id
_entity_poly.type
_entity_poly.pdbx_seq_one_letter_code
_entity_poly.pdbx_strand_id
1 'polypeptide(L)' 'MSFTPATPLASGKLKKAVANLAELVAQHPEKERKTLIREIESKFDLTPRECEFLETRFSGDPAANDGEGSTHGSCD' A
#
# COMPACT_ATOMS: atom_id res chain seq x y z
N MET A 1 -15.64 -15.88 -8.63
CA MET A 1 -14.28 -16.18 -8.11
C MET A 1 -13.41 -14.96 -8.38
N SER A 2 -13.16 -14.14 -7.36
CA SER A 2 -12.35 -12.93 -7.49
C SER A 2 -10.88 -13.31 -7.53
N PHE A 3 -10.29 -13.28 -8.74
CA PHE A 3 -8.85 -13.33 -8.92
C PHE A 3 -8.26 -12.03 -8.36
N THR A 4 -7.67 -12.09 -7.17
CA THR A 4 -6.74 -11.04 -6.73
C THR A 4 -5.54 -11.09 -7.68
N PRO A 5 -5.27 -10.04 -8.49
CA PRO A 5 -4.08 -10.02 -9.33
C PRO A 5 -2.87 -10.00 -8.40
N ALA A 6 -2.15 -11.12 -8.36
CA ALA A 6 -0.85 -11.21 -7.70
C ALA A 6 0.06 -10.20 -8.39
N THR A 7 0.19 -9.02 -7.79
CA THR A 7 1.01 -7.93 -8.30
C THR A 7 2.46 -8.45 -8.38
N PRO A 8 3.08 -8.53 -9.56
CA PRO A 8 4.40 -9.15 -9.76
C PRO A 8 5.57 -8.34 -9.17
N LEU A 9 5.29 -7.35 -8.32
CA LEU A 9 6.28 -6.35 -7.88
C LEU A 9 6.50 -6.31 -6.36
N ALA A 10 5.72 -7.04 -5.57
CA ALA A 10 5.91 -7.06 -4.12
C ALA A 10 6.84 -8.22 -3.73
N SER A 11 8.15 -7.96 -3.83
CA SER A 11 9.20 -8.75 -3.19
C SER A 11 8.75 -9.19 -1.80
N GLY A 12 9.00 -10.44 -1.39
CA GLY A 12 8.47 -10.98 -0.12
C GLY A 12 8.77 -10.12 1.13
N LYS A 13 9.82 -9.31 1.07
CA LYS A 13 10.18 -8.30 2.07
C LYS A 13 9.18 -7.14 2.12
N LEU A 14 8.75 -6.60 0.98
CA LEU A 14 7.73 -5.55 0.88
C LEU A 14 6.42 -5.99 1.53
N LYS A 15 5.95 -7.20 1.22
CA LYS A 15 4.70 -7.71 1.79
C LYS A 15 4.76 -7.81 3.31
N LYS A 16 5.90 -8.25 3.85
CA LYS A 16 6.12 -8.31 5.30
C LYS A 16 6.19 -6.92 5.92
N ALA A 17 6.87 -5.98 5.25
CA ALA A 17 6.94 -4.59 5.69
C ALA A 17 5.56 -3.92 5.69
N VAL A 18 4.76 -4.07 4.63
CA VAL A 18 3.40 -3.55 4.52
C VAL A 18 2.51 -4.10 5.63
N ALA A 19 2.54 -5.42 5.85
CA ALA A 19 1.76 -6.05 6.91
C ALA A 19 2.16 -5.51 8.28
N ASN A 20 3.47 -5.40 8.53
CA ASN A 20 3.98 -4.86 9.80
C ASN A 20 3.63 -3.38 9.98
N LEU A 21 3.68 -2.57 8.92
CA LEU A 21 3.25 -1.18 8.94
C LEU A 21 1.78 -1.07 9.30
N ALA A 22 0.92 -1.87 8.67
CA ALA A 22 -0.51 -1.86 8.94
C ALA A 22 -0.81 -2.22 10.40
N GLU A 23 -0.12 -3.22 10.96
CA GLU A 23 -0.21 -3.57 12.37
C GLU A 23 0.24 -2.44 13.29
N LEU A 24 1.36 -1.77 12.97
CA LEU A 24 1.88 -0.66 13.76
C LEU A 24 0.99 0.59 13.70
N VAL A 25 0.41 0.89 12.55
CA VAL A 25 -0.56 1.99 12.38
C VAL A 25 -1.85 1.71 13.15
N ALA A 26 -2.30 0.46 13.16
CA ALA A 26 -3.49 0.06 13.92
C ALA A 26 -3.24 0.09 15.43
N GLN A 27 -2.05 -0.31 15.90
CA GLN A 27 -1.68 -0.31 17.32
C GLN A 27 -1.30 1.07 17.84
N HIS A 28 -0.70 1.91 17.00
CA HIS A 28 -0.23 3.24 17.37
C HIS A 28 -0.79 4.30 16.41
N PRO A 29 -2.10 4.61 16.50
CA PRO A 29 -2.70 5.68 15.69
C PRO A 29 -2.14 7.06 16.06
N GLU A 30 -1.50 7.19 17.22
CA GLU A 30 -0.78 8.38 17.68
C GLU A 30 0.55 8.63 16.93
N LYS A 31 1.11 7.58 16.31
CA LYS A 31 2.39 7.66 15.60
C LYS A 31 2.16 8.03 14.15
N GLU A 32 2.97 8.97 13.66
CA GLU A 32 2.97 9.29 12.24
C GLU A 32 3.44 8.10 11.40
N ARG A 33 2.70 7.83 10.31
CA ARG A 33 3.01 6.76 9.36
C ARG A 33 4.42 6.88 8.81
N LYS A 34 4.91 8.11 8.57
CA LYS A 34 6.29 8.37 8.13
C LYS A 34 7.34 7.82 9.08
N THR A 35 7.10 7.95 10.39
CA THR A 35 8.00 7.43 11.41
C THR A 35 8.02 5.90 11.37
N LEU A 36 6.85 5.28 11.28
CA LEU A 36 6.73 3.83 11.18
C LEU A 36 7.37 3.31 9.88
N ILE A 37 7.13 3.95 8.74
CA ILE A 37 7.74 3.58 7.46
C ILE A 37 9.27 3.59 7.57
N ARG A 38 9.87 4.64 8.15
CA ARG A 38 11.34 4.71 8.38
C ARG A 38 11.89 3.58 9.25
N GLU A 39 11.17 3.22 10.31
CA GLU A 39 11.55 2.08 11.15
C GLU A 39 11.55 0.77 10.34
N ILE A 40 10.55 0.60 9.48
CA ILE A 40 10.34 -0.62 8.69
C ILE A 40 11.30 -0.67 7.49
N GLU A 41 11.61 0.48 6.87
CA GLU A 41 12.63 0.61 5.83
C GLU A 41 13.97 0.13 6.34
N SER A 42 14.38 0.61 7.52
CA SER A 42 15.64 0.19 8.15
C SER A 42 15.62 -1.28 8.58
N LYS A 43 14.45 -1.80 8.98
CA LYS A 43 14.29 -3.16 9.51
C LYS A 43 14.18 -4.23 8.44
N PHE A 44 13.56 -3.91 7.30
CA PHE A 44 13.34 -4.84 6.19
C PHE A 44 14.28 -4.60 5.00
N ASP A 45 15.15 -3.59 5.10
CA ASP A 45 16.08 -3.19 4.05
C ASP A 45 15.29 -2.80 2.79
N LEU A 46 14.25 -1.96 2.97
CA LEU A 46 13.42 -1.50 1.86
C LEU A 46 14.19 -0.48 1.05
N THR A 47 13.99 -0.54 -0.27
CA THR A 47 14.52 0.48 -1.16
C THR A 47 13.71 1.78 -1.04
N PRO A 48 14.32 2.95 -1.33
CA PRO A 48 13.59 4.22 -1.34
C PRO A 48 12.37 4.20 -2.28
N ARG A 49 12.41 3.40 -3.34
CA ARG A 49 11.29 3.17 -4.25
C ARG A 49 10.12 2.44 -3.59
N GLU A 50 10.39 1.51 -2.67
CA GLU A 50 9.36 0.81 -1.91
C GLU A 50 8.73 1.69 -0.83
N CYS A 51 9.53 2.56 -0.20
CA CYS A 51 9.04 3.56 0.74
C CYS A 51 8.07 4.54 0.08
N GLU A 52 8.45 5.10 -1.07
CA GLU A 52 7.61 6.03 -1.82
C GLU A 52 6.28 5.38 -2.26
N PHE A 53 6.32 4.08 -2.59
CA PHE A 53 5.11 3.30 -2.86
C PHE A 53 4.21 3.18 -1.63
N LEU A 54 4.77 2.88 -0.45
CA LEU A 54 4.02 2.84 0.80
C LEU A 54 3.40 4.21 1.09
N GLU A 55 4.19 5.28 1.08
CA GLU A 55 3.69 6.63 1.31
C GLU A 55 2.56 6.97 0.33
N THR A 56 2.71 6.68 -0.96
CA THR A 56 1.67 6.96 -1.96
C THR A 56 0.40 6.16 -1.71
N ARG A 57 0.50 4.86 -1.42
CA ARG A 57 -0.67 3.98 -1.21
C ARG A 57 -1.39 4.24 0.12
N PHE A 58 -0.66 4.72 1.14
CA PHE A 58 -1.20 4.95 2.49
C PHE A 58 -1.49 6.42 2.82
N SER A 59 -1.05 7.39 1.99
CA SER A 59 -1.33 8.82 2.19
C SER A 59 -2.74 9.24 1.77
N GLY A 60 -3.54 8.32 1.22
CA GLY A 60 -4.97 8.56 1.02
C GLY A 60 -5.28 9.65 0.00
N ASP A 61 -4.44 9.84 -1.01
CA ASP A 61 -4.89 10.55 -2.20
C ASP A 61 -5.44 9.53 -3.21
N PRO A 62 -6.77 9.44 -3.38
CA PRO A 62 -7.38 8.53 -4.33
C PRO A 62 -7.10 8.87 -5.80
N ALA A 63 -6.30 9.89 -6.14
CA ALA A 63 -6.14 10.35 -7.53
C ALA A 63 -5.27 9.47 -8.44
N ALA A 64 -4.84 8.27 -8.01
CA ALA A 64 -4.13 7.32 -8.87
C ALA A 64 -4.79 5.93 -8.95
N ASN A 65 -6.12 5.87 -8.80
CA ASN A 65 -6.90 4.75 -9.31
C ASN A 65 -7.44 5.09 -10.70
N ASP A 66 -6.57 5.13 -11.71
CA ASP A 66 -6.99 4.93 -13.10
C ASP A 66 -7.33 3.44 -13.28
N GLY A 67 -8.55 3.05 -12.93
CA GLY A 67 -9.01 1.68 -13.23
C GLY A 67 -10.26 1.20 -12.51
N GLU A 68 -11.42 1.79 -12.81
CA GLU A 68 -12.73 1.12 -12.85
C GLU A 68 -13.74 2.16 -13.40
N GLY A 69 -14.41 1.99 -14.54
CA GLY A 69 -15.41 0.96 -14.80
C GLY A 69 -16.77 1.62 -15.11
N SER A 70 -16.89 2.33 -16.24
CA SER A 70 -18.23 2.68 -16.77
C SER A 70 -18.83 1.48 -17.50
N THR A 71 -19.25 0.48 -16.75
CA THR A 71 -20.40 -0.34 -17.18
C THR A 71 -21.65 0.45 -16.83
N HIS A 72 -22.07 1.36 -17.71
CA HIS A 72 -23.44 1.87 -17.68
C HIS A 72 -24.18 1.20 -18.83
N GLY A 73 -24.92 0.15 -18.50
CA GLY A 73 -26.03 -0.25 -19.34
C GLY A 73 -27.05 0.89 -19.33
N SER A 74 -27.39 1.41 -20.50
CA SER A 74 -28.75 1.87 -20.72
C SER A 74 -29.36 0.89 -21.70
N CYS A 75 -30.40 0.22 -21.22
CA CYS A 75 -31.52 -0.22 -22.02
C CYS A 75 -32.01 0.91 -22.94
N ASP A 76 -32.17 0.61 -24.23
CA ASP A 76 -33.41 0.80 -25.00
C ASP A 76 -33.41 -0.17 -26.19
#